data_AF-G7H493-F1
#
_entry.id   AF-G7H493-F1
#
_cell.length_a   1.000
_cell.length_b   1.000
_cell.length_c   1.000
_cell.angle_alpha   90.00
_cell.angle_beta   90.00
_cell.angle_gamma   90.00
#
_symmetry.space_group_name_H-M   'P 1'
#
loop_
_entity.id
_entity.type
_entity.pdbx_description
1 polymer ?
#
loop_
_entity_poly.entity_id
_entity_poly.type
_entity_poly.pdbx_seq_one_letter_code
_entity_poly.pdbx_strand_id
1 'polypeptide(L)' 'MVDGRRVAVSKVKVPARGSRLRVRYANGEYEAKVLSVHGDRVSVAVDPDSDSPIRTVYRLRDLTAS' A
#
# COMPACT_ATOMS: atom_id res chain seq x y z
N MET A 1 31.16 -18.02 -19.04
CA MET A 1 29.99 -17.14 -19.22
C MET A 1 28.81 -17.85 -18.60
N VAL A 2 28.27 -17.37 -17.48
CA VAL A 2 27.07 -17.95 -16.86
C VAL A 2 26.04 -16.85 -16.71
N ASP A 3 24.93 -17.07 -17.40
CA ASP A 3 23.86 -16.14 -17.71
C ASP A 3 22.76 -16.20 -16.64
N GLY A 4 22.20 -15.03 -16.34
CA GLY A 4 20.76 -14.88 -16.15
C GLY A 4 20.06 -15.65 -15.02
N ARG A 5 20.13 -15.15 -13.78
CA ARG A 5 18.96 -15.28 -12.88
C ARG A 5 18.77 -14.05 -12.00
N ARG A 6 18.37 -12.95 -12.63
CA ARG A 6 17.65 -11.88 -11.93
C ARG A 6 16.27 -12.41 -11.58
N VAL A 7 16.15 -13.02 -10.41
CA VAL A 7 14.83 -13.26 -9.82
C VAL A 7 14.30 -11.88 -9.44
N ALA A 8 13.53 -11.26 -10.32
CA ALA A 8 12.65 -10.17 -9.95
C ALA A 8 11.55 -10.78 -9.09
N VAL A 9 11.88 -11.10 -7.83
CA VAL A 9 10.86 -11.24 -6.80
C VAL A 9 10.31 -9.83 -6.72
N SER A 10 9.16 -9.57 -7.35
CA SER A 10 8.34 -8.43 -7.00
C SER A 10 7.97 -8.63 -5.54
N LYS A 11 8.89 -8.26 -4.64
CA LYS A 11 8.66 -8.14 -3.21
C LYS A 11 7.62 -7.05 -3.14
N VAL A 12 6.35 -7.46 -3.15
CA VAL A 12 5.27 -6.62 -2.64
C VAL A 12 5.68 -6.33 -1.22
N LYS A 13 6.31 -5.17 -1.02
CA LYS A 13 6.89 -4.80 0.25
C LYS A 13 5.71 -4.58 1.16
N VAL A 14 5.47 -5.53 2.07
CA VAL A 14 4.41 -5.41 3.06
C VAL A 14 4.63 -4.08 3.77
N PRO A 15 3.70 -3.12 3.67
CA PRO A 15 3.91 -1.81 4.24
C PRO A 15 3.98 -1.95 5.75
N ALA A 16 5.00 -1.36 6.37
CA ALA A 16 5.10 -1.40 7.81
C ALA A 16 3.99 -0.53 8.42
N ARG A 17 3.56 -0.88 9.64
CA ARG A 17 2.64 -0.03 10.39
C ARG A 17 3.24 1.36 10.56
N GLY A 18 2.44 2.39 10.28
CA GLY A 18 2.86 3.78 10.30
C GLY A 18 3.52 4.28 9.01
N SER A 19 3.87 3.40 8.08
CA SER A 19 4.33 3.80 6.74
C SER A 19 3.24 4.53 5.98
N ARG A 20 3.66 5.44 5.10
CA ARG A 20 2.80 6.12 4.14
C ARG A 20 2.91 5.43 2.80
N LEU A 21 1.78 5.29 2.10
CA LEU A 21 1.70 4.73 0.77
C LEU A 21 0.65 5.50 -0.03
N ARG A 22 0.71 5.43 -1.36
CA ARG A 22 -0.37 5.96 -2.21
C ARG A 22 -1.41 4.87 -2.43
N VAL A 23 -2.67 5.23 -2.25
CA VAL A 23 -3.80 4.38 -2.62
C VAL A 23 -4.70 5.08 -3.61
N ARG A 24 -5.36 4.30 -4.45
CA ARG A 24 -6.52 4.78 -5.18
C ARG A 24 -7.73 4.74 -4.27
N TYR A 25 -8.39 5.88 -4.11
CA TYR A 25 -9.65 6.00 -3.37
C TYR A 25 -10.62 6.83 -4.21
N ALA A 26 -11.85 6.35 -4.36
CA ALA A 26 -12.83 6.92 -5.30
C ALA A 26 -12.24 7.14 -6.70
N ASN A 27 -12.12 8.39 -7.14
CA ASN A 27 -11.64 8.82 -8.45
C ASN A 27 -10.21 9.41 -8.43
N GLY A 28 -9.50 9.35 -7.30
CA GLY A 28 -8.18 9.95 -7.12
C GLY A 28 -7.14 9.02 -6.50
N GLU A 29 -5.90 9.51 -6.46
CA GLU A 29 -4.80 8.91 -5.71
C GLU A 29 -4.48 9.77 -4.50
N TYR A 30 -4.37 9.14 -3.34
CA TYR A 30 -4.24 9.82 -2.07
C TYR A 30 -3.12 9.18 -1.23
N GLU A 31 -2.46 10.00 -0.42
CA GLU A 31 -1.56 9.49 0.60
C GLU A 31 -2.38 8.84 1.70
N ALA A 32 -1.97 7.63 2.08
CA ALA A 32 -2.60 6.86 3.14
C ALA A 32 -1.57 6.37 4.13
N LYS A 33 -1.89 6.45 5.42
CA LYS A 33 -1.08 5.94 6.51
C LYS A 33 -1.52 4.54 6.91
N VAL A 34 -0.60 3.60 6.94
CA VAL A 34 -0.88 2.22 7.36
C VAL A 34 -1.14 2.18 8.85
N LEU A 35 -2.33 1.73 9.23
CA LEU A 35 -2.76 1.58 10.62
C LEU A 35 -2.41 0.18 11.16
N SER A 36 -2.67 -0.85 10.35
CA SER A 36 -2.35 -2.24 10.68
C SER A 36 -2.27 -3.11 9.42
N VAL A 37 -1.57 -4.24 9.55
CA VAL A 37 -1.50 -5.28 8.52
C VAL A 37 -1.87 -6.61 9.18
N HIS A 38 -2.83 -7.32 8.61
CA HIS A 38 -3.28 -8.63 9.07
C HIS A 38 -3.37 -9.58 7.88
N GLY A 39 -2.39 -10.48 7.74
CA GLY A 39 -2.32 -11.40 6.60
C GLY A 39 -2.24 -10.64 5.28
N ASP A 40 -3.25 -10.80 4.43
CA ASP A 40 -3.35 -10.13 3.13
C ASP A 40 -4.12 -8.80 3.17
N ARG A 41 -4.57 -8.34 4.35
CA ARG A 41 -5.34 -7.11 4.53
C ARG A 41 -4.51 -6.01 5.16
N VAL A 42 -4.63 -4.81 4.63
CA VAL A 42 -3.95 -3.61 5.11
C VAL A 42 -4.99 -2.55 5.41
N SER A 43 -5.09 -2.18 6.68
CA SER A 43 -5.92 -1.06 7.12
C SER A 43 -5.12 0.23 6.98
N VAL A 44 -5.68 1.21 6.29
CA VAL A 44 -5.05 2.52 6.09
C VAL A 44 -6.00 3.65 6.46
N ALA A 45 -5.43 4.79 6.85
CA ALA A 45 -6.13 6.07 6.94
C ALA A 45 -5.76 6.89 5.71
N VAL A 46 -6.72 7.11 4.83
CA VAL A 46 -6.59 7.96 3.64
C VAL A 46 -6.96 9.38 4.04
N ASP A 47 -6.12 10.34 3.69
CA ASP A 47 -6.38 11.74 3.99
C ASP A 47 -6.61 12.54 2.69
N PRO A 48 -7.86 12.63 2.20
CA PRO A 48 -8.15 13.29 0.93
C PRO A 48 -8.18 14.82 1.01
N ASP A 49 -8.54 15.38 2.17
CA ASP A 49 -8.79 16.81 2.36
C ASP A 49 -8.14 17.38 3.65
N SER A 50 -7.21 16.65 4.28
CA SER A 50 -6.46 17.04 5.49
C SER A 50 -7.26 17.32 6.77
N ASP A 51 -8.59 17.30 6.73
CA ASP A 51 -9.46 17.57 7.89
C ASP A 51 -10.17 16.33 8.46
N SER A 52 -10.24 15.22 7.74
CA SER A 52 -10.94 14.01 8.20
C SER A 52 -10.42 12.74 7.52
N PRO A 53 -9.46 12.03 8.14
CA PRO A 53 -8.92 10.83 7.56
C PRO A 53 -9.97 9.71 7.50
N ILE A 54 -10.20 9.18 6.31
CA ILE A 54 -11.11 8.06 6.06
C ILE A 54 -10.36 6.76 6.31
N ARG A 55 -10.92 5.91 7.17
CA ARG A 55 -10.37 4.57 7.43
C ARG A 55 -10.93 3.59 6.43
N THR A 56 -10.05 2.89 5.73
CA THR A 56 -10.44 1.86 4.76
C THR A 56 -9.46 0.70 4.78
N VAL A 57 -9.85 -0.42 4.19
CA VAL A 57 -9.07 -1.67 4.17
C VAL A 57 -8.84 -2.07 2.72
N TYR A 58 -7.59 -2.28 2.36
CA TYR A 58 -7.16 -2.77 1.05
C TYR A 58 -6.59 -4.18 1.17
N ARG A 59 -6.62 -4.96 0.09
CA ARG A 59 -5.78 -6.16 0.02
C ARG A 59 -4.37 -5.75 -0.37
N LEU A 60 -3.38 -6.48 0.12
CA LEU A 60 -1.98 -6.23 -0.18
C LEU A 60 -1.68 -6.24 -1.69
N ARG A 61 -2.41 -7.06 -2.46
CA ARG A 61 -2.32 -7.12 -3.93
C ARG A 61 -2.89 -5.88 -4.63
N ASP A 62 -3.84 -5.20 -4.00
CA ASP A 62 -4.50 -4.00 -4.52
C ASP A 62 -3.68 -2.74 -4.18
N LEU A 63 -2.80 -2.86 -3.17
CA LEU A 63 -1.72 -1.93 -2.90
C LEU A 63 -0.56 -2.17 -3.87
N THR A 64 -0.83 -2.06 -5.17
CA THR A 64 0.24 -1.93 -6.15
C THR A 64 0.89 -0.57 -5.93
N ALA A 65 2.05 -0.59 -5.27
CA ALA A 65 2.96 0.54 -5.24
C ALA A 65 3.25 0.95 -6.69
N SER A 66 2.80 2.15 -7.08
CA SER A 66 3.47 2.90 -8.14
C SER A 66 4.88 3.29 -7.69
#